data_AF-A0A3B0RTD8-F1
#
_entry.id   AF-A0A3B0RTD8-F1
#
_cell.length_a   1.000
_cell.length_b   1.000
_cell.length_c   1.000
_cell.angle_alpha   90.00
_cell.angle_beta   90.00
_cell.angle_gamma   90.00
#
_symmetry.space_group_name_H-M   'P 1'
#
loop_
_entity.id
_entity.type
_entity.pdbx_description
1 polymer ?
#
loop_
_entity_poly.entity_id
_entity_poly.type
_entity_poly.pdbx_seq_one_letter_code
_entity_poly.pdbx_strand_id
1 'polypeptide(L)'
;MLFAVKSPVMIAALLLLALFGAAQAMAADPPRLLSDLDIPLMPGFVEEDNSRVVFDTPQGRIIEVRATGQQDRQKTFDYYQLLLPSLGWRRIADKSADCGAFCLMARREAEILKLTVTEIKQPRHKTLIYFSVNPE
;
A
#
# COMPACT_ATOMS: atom_id res chain seq x y z
N MET A 1 -49.39 30.07 -16.13
CA MET A 1 -49.34 30.29 -14.67
C MET A 1 -47.89 30.18 -14.24
N LEU A 2 -47.19 31.31 -14.08
CA LEU A 2 -45.81 31.35 -13.59
C LEU A 2 -45.85 31.68 -12.09
N PHE A 3 -45.39 30.77 -11.24
CA PHE A 3 -45.22 31.04 -9.81
C PHE A 3 -44.06 32.03 -9.62
N ALA A 4 -44.39 33.26 -9.21
CA ALA A 4 -43.43 34.26 -8.82
C ALA A 4 -42.83 33.89 -7.46
N VAL A 5 -41.53 33.55 -7.44
CA VAL A 5 -40.72 33.46 -6.22
C VAL A 5 -40.67 34.85 -5.56
N LYS A 6 -41.45 35.05 -4.50
CA LYS A 6 -41.49 36.32 -3.73
C LYS A 6 -41.35 36.14 -2.21
N SER A 7 -40.95 34.95 -1.73
CA SER A 7 -40.74 34.73 -0.30
C SER A 7 -39.24 34.78 0.05
N PRO A 8 -38.80 35.68 0.95
CA PRO A 8 -37.40 35.72 1.42
C PRO A 8 -36.99 34.41 2.13
N VAL A 9 -37.97 33.65 2.62
CA VAL A 9 -37.79 32.31 3.20
C VAL A 9 -37.36 31.27 2.15
N MET A 10 -37.82 31.37 0.90
CA MET A 10 -37.40 30.46 -0.18
C MET A 10 -35.95 30.71 -0.60
N ILE A 11 -35.51 31.98 -0.56
CA ILE A 11 -34.13 32.37 -0.90
C ILE A 11 -33.17 31.88 0.20
N ALA A 12 -33.55 32.03 1.47
CA ALA A 12 -32.79 31.50 2.60
C ALA A 12 -32.68 29.97 2.56
N ALA A 13 -33.76 29.27 2.18
CA ALA A 13 -33.75 27.81 2.03
C ALA A 13 -32.86 27.34 0.88
N LEU A 14 -32.82 28.06 -0.27
CA LEU A 14 -31.90 27.76 -1.37
C LEU A 14 -30.43 28.02 -1.00
N LEU A 15 -30.14 29.07 -0.24
CA LEU A 15 -28.79 29.39 0.24
C LEU A 15 -28.28 28.35 1.25
N LEU A 16 -29.16 27.87 2.14
CA LEU A 16 -28.85 26.78 3.07
C LEU A 16 -28.58 25.45 2.34
N LEU A 17 -29.31 25.14 1.28
CA LEU A 17 -29.05 23.93 0.47
C LEU A 17 -27.71 24.00 -0.29
N ALA A 18 -27.29 25.19 -0.71
CA ALA A 18 -26.02 25.40 -1.40
C ALA A 18 -24.80 25.27 -0.46
N LEU A 19 -24.96 25.59 0.84
CA LEU A 19 -23.90 25.46 1.85
C LEU A 19 -23.63 24.00 2.28
N PHE A 20 -24.59 23.09 2.11
CA PHE A 20 -24.42 21.66 2.44
C PHE A 20 -23.87 20.80 1.29
N GLY A 21 -23.77 21.34 0.07
CA GLY A 21 -23.35 20.58 -1.13
C GLY A 21 -21.84 20.51 -1.38
N ALA A 22 -21.00 21.20 -0.60
CA ALA A 22 -19.57 21.38 -0.89
C ALA A 22 -18.61 20.48 -0.08
N ALA A 23 -19.12 19.46 0.62
CA ALA A 23 -18.28 18.39 1.14
C ALA A 23 -17.95 17.41 0.00
N GLN A 24 -17.14 17.85 -0.96
CA GLN A 24 -16.51 16.93 -1.88
C GLN A 24 -15.57 16.05 -1.05
N ALA A 25 -15.97 14.81 -0.81
CA ALA A 25 -15.08 13.79 -0.30
C ALA A 25 -13.87 13.76 -1.23
N MET A 26 -12.72 14.22 -0.75
CA MET A 26 -11.46 13.97 -1.42
C MET A 26 -11.31 12.46 -1.44
N ALA A 27 -11.62 11.84 -2.57
CA ALA A 27 -11.30 10.44 -2.80
C ALA A 27 -9.78 10.34 -2.69
N ALA A 28 -9.30 9.82 -1.56
CA ALA A 28 -7.91 9.40 -1.46
C ALA A 28 -7.69 8.39 -2.59
N ASP A 29 -6.63 8.57 -3.38
CA ASP A 29 -6.25 7.57 -4.37
C ASP A 29 -6.24 6.21 -3.67
N PRO A 30 -6.91 5.19 -4.24
CA PRO A 30 -6.89 3.87 -3.65
C PRO A 30 -5.42 3.43 -3.50
N PRO A 31 -5.08 2.77 -2.38
CA PRO A 31 -3.71 2.32 -2.18
C PRO A 31 -3.28 1.50 -3.38
N ARG A 32 -2.17 1.88 -4.01
CA ARG A 32 -1.59 1.08 -5.10
C ARG A 32 -1.23 -0.27 -4.50
N LEU A 33 -1.87 -1.35 -4.95
CA LEU A 33 -1.60 -2.68 -4.46
C LEU A 33 -0.53 -3.36 -5.33
N LEU A 34 0.29 -4.19 -4.71
CA LEU A 34 1.01 -5.26 -5.40
C LEU A 34 -0.03 -6.36 -5.67
N SER A 35 -0.66 -6.32 -6.84
CA SER A 35 -1.91 -7.04 -7.14
C SER A 35 -1.87 -8.54 -6.82
N ASP A 36 -0.75 -9.23 -7.01
CA ASP A 36 -0.65 -10.67 -6.73
C ASP A 36 -0.46 -11.01 -5.24
N LEU A 37 -0.07 -10.01 -4.44
CA LEU A 37 0.25 -10.15 -3.02
C LEU A 37 -0.87 -9.66 -2.10
N ASP A 38 -1.79 -8.85 -2.62
CA ASP A 38 -2.79 -8.10 -1.86
C ASP A 38 -2.14 -7.22 -0.77
N ILE A 39 -0.92 -6.73 -1.04
CA ILE A 39 -0.16 -5.86 -0.14
C ILE A 39 -0.17 -4.43 -0.72
N PRO A 40 -0.64 -3.43 0.05
CA PRO A 40 -0.47 -2.01 -0.30
C PRO A 40 0.99 -1.64 -0.46
N LEU A 41 1.30 -0.98 -1.58
CA LEU A 41 2.56 -0.31 -1.79
C LEU A 41 2.56 1.01 -1.02
N MET A 42 3.54 1.18 -0.14
CA MET A 42 3.71 2.40 0.65
C MET A 42 3.70 3.66 -0.26
N PRO A 43 2.94 4.72 0.09
CA PRO A 43 2.94 5.96 -0.67
C PRO A 43 4.34 6.53 -0.90
N GLY A 44 4.63 6.92 -2.14
CA GLY A 44 5.94 7.41 -2.55
C GLY A 44 6.92 6.33 -3.02
N PHE A 45 6.49 5.07 -3.06
CA PHE A 45 7.14 4.01 -3.82
C PHE A 45 6.44 3.77 -5.17
N VAL A 46 7.22 3.29 -6.12
CA VAL A 46 6.76 2.82 -7.43
C VAL A 46 7.37 1.45 -7.66
N GLU A 47 6.60 0.51 -8.19
CA GLU A 47 7.12 -0.79 -8.63
C GLU A 47 8.16 -0.59 -9.74
N GLU A 48 9.28 -1.29 -9.67
CA GLU A 48 10.29 -1.24 -10.75
C GLU A 48 9.74 -1.96 -11.98
N ASP A 49 9.80 -1.29 -13.13
CA ASP A 49 9.44 -1.88 -14.42
C ASP A 49 10.19 -3.20 -14.65
N ASN A 50 9.47 -4.24 -15.07
CA ASN A 50 10.00 -5.58 -15.33
C ASN A 50 10.68 -6.27 -14.12
N SER A 51 10.46 -5.79 -12.89
CA SER A 51 10.98 -6.47 -11.69
C SER A 51 10.12 -7.63 -11.20
N ARG A 52 8.86 -7.67 -11.65
CA ARG A 52 7.89 -8.68 -11.25
C ARG A 52 8.16 -10.00 -11.94
N VAL A 53 8.26 -11.05 -11.13
CA VAL A 53 8.40 -12.43 -11.58
C VAL A 53 7.40 -13.29 -10.83
N VAL A 54 6.66 -14.13 -11.55
CA VAL A 54 5.70 -15.08 -10.98
C VAL A 54 6.00 -16.45 -11.57
N PHE A 55 6.25 -17.44 -10.70
CA PHE A 55 6.43 -18.83 -11.09
C PHE A 55 5.38 -19.70 -10.41
N ASP A 56 4.60 -20.43 -11.20
CA ASP A 56 3.62 -21.38 -10.67
C ASP A 56 4.27 -22.76 -10.49
N THR A 57 4.06 -23.36 -9.32
CA THR A 57 4.54 -24.71 -9.00
C THR A 57 3.39 -25.55 -8.43
N PRO A 58 3.50 -26.89 -8.40
CA PRO A 58 2.51 -27.73 -7.72
C PRO A 58 2.32 -27.40 -6.24
N GLN A 59 3.33 -26.81 -5.59
CA GLN A 59 3.31 -26.45 -4.18
C GLN A 59 2.69 -25.06 -3.91
N GLY A 60 2.49 -24.26 -4.95
CA GLY A 60 2.04 -22.88 -4.86
C GLY A 60 2.82 -21.96 -5.80
N ARG A 61 2.49 -20.68 -5.79
CA ARG A 61 3.18 -19.67 -6.60
C ARG A 61 4.35 -19.05 -5.85
N ILE A 62 5.41 -18.73 -6.58
CA ILE A 62 6.54 -17.93 -6.12
C ILE A 62 6.41 -16.57 -6.78
N ILE A 63 6.36 -15.50 -5.98
CA ILE A 63 6.25 -14.12 -6.47
C ILE A 63 7.43 -13.31 -5.97
N GLU A 64 8.12 -12.64 -6.89
CA GLU A 64 9.16 -11.67 -6.59
C GLU A 64 8.80 -10.32 -7.21
N VAL A 65 8.95 -9.24 -6.45
CA VAL A 65 8.72 -7.88 -6.96
C VAL A 65 9.60 -6.87 -6.24
N ARG A 66 10.08 -5.85 -6.97
CA ARG A 66 10.84 -4.73 -6.41
C ARG A 66 10.06 -3.43 -6.54
N ALA A 67 10.20 -2.58 -5.54
CA ALA A 67 9.69 -1.22 -5.59
C ALA A 67 10.73 -0.24 -5.06
N THR A 68 10.85 0.92 -5.70
CA THR A 68 11.79 1.95 -5.31
C THR A 68 11.10 3.26 -4.99
N GLY A 69 11.67 4.01 -4.05
CA GLY A 69 11.02 5.21 -3.51
C GLY A 69 11.99 6.14 -2.81
N GLN A 70 11.49 7.31 -2.44
CA GLN A 70 12.26 8.35 -1.74
C GLN A 70 12.10 8.32 -0.22
N GLN A 71 11.23 7.46 0.30
CA GLN A 71 11.03 7.33 1.75
C GLN A 71 12.26 6.74 2.43
N ASP A 72 12.46 7.12 3.69
CA ASP A 72 13.53 6.59 4.54
C ASP A 72 13.38 5.08 4.77
N ARG A 73 14.51 4.37 4.90
CA ARG A 73 14.56 2.92 5.08
C ARG A 73 13.91 2.46 6.38
N GLN A 74 14.14 3.16 7.49
CA GLN A 74 13.52 2.85 8.79
C GLN A 74 12.03 3.09 8.75
N LYS A 75 11.61 4.25 8.25
CA LYS A 75 10.19 4.57 8.11
C LYS A 75 9.45 3.54 7.23
N THR A 76 10.09 3.07 6.17
CA THR A 76 9.52 2.07 5.26
C THR A 76 9.38 0.71 5.95
N PHE A 77 10.39 0.31 6.73
CA PHE A 77 10.35 -0.93 7.49
C PHE A 77 9.25 -0.91 8.57
N ASP A 78 9.16 0.17 9.35
CA ASP A 78 8.15 0.34 10.40
C ASP A 78 6.73 0.32 9.82
N TYR A 79 6.54 0.89 8.63
CA TYR A 79 5.27 0.86 7.91
C TYR A 79 4.79 -0.57 7.66
N TYR A 80 5.65 -1.44 7.10
CA TYR A 80 5.27 -2.83 6.83
C TYR A 80 5.20 -3.69 8.10
N GLN A 81 5.99 -3.37 9.13
CA GLN A 81 5.85 -4.02 10.44
C GLN A 81 4.44 -3.84 11.03
N LEU A 82 3.87 -2.65 10.89
CA LEU A 82 2.53 -2.34 11.38
C LEU A 82 1.44 -2.86 10.44
N LEU A 83 1.66 -2.77 9.13
CA LEU A 83 0.67 -3.12 8.11
C LEU A 83 0.41 -4.63 8.01
N LEU A 84 1.47 -5.43 7.94
CA LEU A 84 1.37 -6.86 7.62
C LEU A 84 0.42 -7.64 8.57
N PRO A 85 0.48 -7.44 9.90
CA PRO A 85 -0.47 -8.09 10.82
C PRO A 85 -1.94 -7.80 10.53
N SER A 86 -2.27 -6.57 10.10
CA SER A 86 -3.65 -6.18 9.76
C SER A 86 -4.18 -6.87 8.50
N LEU A 87 -3.27 -7.41 7.68
CA LEU A 87 -3.57 -8.17 6.46
C LEU A 87 -3.52 -9.69 6.69
N GLY A 88 -3.44 -10.15 7.94
CA GLY A 88 -3.39 -11.57 8.29
C GLY A 88 -2.01 -12.22 8.23
N TRP A 89 -0.96 -11.45 7.92
CA TRP A 89 0.42 -11.95 7.96
C TRP A 89 0.94 -12.01 9.39
N ARG A 90 1.26 -13.21 9.86
CA ARG A 90 1.80 -13.45 11.21
C ARG A 90 3.32 -13.46 11.16
N ARG A 91 3.98 -12.60 11.93
CA ARG A 91 5.44 -12.53 11.98
C ARG A 91 6.06 -13.87 12.37
N ILE A 92 7.08 -14.28 11.62
CA ILE A 92 7.96 -15.41 11.92
C ILE A 92 9.24 -14.79 12.51
N ALA A 93 9.79 -15.37 13.57
CA ALA A 93 10.85 -14.74 14.37
C ALA A 93 12.03 -14.22 13.52
N ASP A 94 12.50 -13.01 13.85
CA ASP A 94 13.51 -12.23 13.11
C ASP A 94 14.91 -12.86 13.06
N LYS A 95 15.12 -14.00 13.74
CA LYS A 95 16.43 -14.65 13.88
C LYS A 95 16.59 -15.85 12.93
N SER A 96 16.22 -15.69 11.66
CA SER A 96 16.74 -16.59 10.62
C SER A 96 18.10 -16.06 10.17
N ALA A 97 19.06 -16.94 9.88
CA ALA A 97 20.37 -16.53 9.35
C ALA A 97 20.25 -15.70 8.06
N ASP A 98 19.10 -15.80 7.38
CA ASP A 98 18.82 -15.22 6.08
C ASP A 98 18.07 -13.87 6.15
N CYS A 99 17.85 -13.33 7.36
CA CYS A 99 17.07 -12.11 7.60
C CYS A 99 17.81 -11.12 8.50
N GLY A 100 18.23 -9.99 7.93
CA GLY A 100 18.96 -8.92 8.64
C GLY A 100 18.07 -7.88 9.33
N ALA A 101 18.66 -6.78 9.79
CA ALA A 101 17.98 -5.75 10.58
C ALA A 101 16.75 -5.09 9.91
N PHE A 102 16.72 -5.04 8.57
CA PHE A 102 15.63 -4.45 7.77
C PHE A 102 14.96 -5.53 6.90
N CYS A 103 14.76 -6.69 7.49
CA CYS A 103 14.07 -7.82 6.89
C CYS A 103 12.89 -8.23 7.78
N LEU A 104 11.73 -8.49 7.16
CA LEU A 104 10.54 -9.03 7.80
C LEU A 104 10.23 -10.38 7.18
N MET A 105 10.02 -11.36 8.04
CA MET A 105 9.43 -12.64 7.65
C MET A 105 8.05 -12.77 8.27
N ALA A 106 7.07 -13.15 7.45
CA ALA A 106 5.71 -13.36 7.92
C ALA A 106 5.05 -14.52 7.18
N ARG A 107 4.07 -15.15 7.82
CA ARG A 107 3.29 -16.27 7.28
C ARG A 107 1.83 -15.90 7.18
N ARG A 108 1.20 -16.24 6.06
CA ARG A 108 -0.26 -16.21 5.88
C ARG A 108 -0.66 -17.50 5.18
N GLU A 109 -1.55 -18.27 5.80
CA GLU A 109 -1.94 -19.60 5.28
C GLU A 109 -0.72 -20.49 5.00
N ALA A 110 -0.53 -20.92 3.75
CA ALA A 110 0.61 -21.70 3.26
C ALA A 110 1.65 -20.85 2.49
N GLU A 111 1.67 -19.53 2.71
CA GLU A 111 2.61 -18.58 2.12
C GLU A 111 3.59 -18.04 3.17
N ILE A 112 4.87 -17.97 2.81
CA ILE A 112 5.92 -17.24 3.54
C ILE A 112 6.30 -15.99 2.73
N LEU A 113 6.08 -14.83 3.33
CA LEU A 113 6.57 -13.54 2.84
C LEU A 113 7.93 -13.25 3.46
N LYS A 114 8.90 -12.91 2.61
CA LYS A 114 10.13 -12.21 2.95
C LYS A 114 10.08 -10.82 2.34
N LEU A 115 10.21 -9.80 3.18
CA LEU A 115 10.30 -8.40 2.78
C LEU A 115 11.64 -7.85 3.23
N THR A 116 12.39 -7.23 2.33
CA THR A 116 13.69 -6.62 2.64
C THR A 116 13.68 -5.16 2.23
N VAL A 117 14.17 -4.27 3.08
CA VAL A 117 14.29 -2.83 2.78
C VAL A 117 15.76 -2.44 2.77
N THR A 118 16.25 -1.97 1.63
CA THR A 118 17.66 -1.59 1.44
C THR A 118 17.79 -0.15 0.96
N GLU A 119 18.91 0.48 1.33
CA GLU A 119 19.28 1.77 0.76
C GLU A 119 19.93 1.55 -0.61
N ILE A 120 19.60 2.41 -1.57
CA ILE A 120 20.17 2.40 -2.91
C ILE A 120 20.74 3.76 -3.26
N LYS A 121 21.81 3.77 -4.05
CA LYS A 121 22.49 5.00 -4.50
C LYS A 121 21.95 5.46 -5.84
N GLN A 122 20.66 5.80 -5.91
CA GLN A 122 20.05 6.37 -7.12
C GLN A 122 19.61 7.83 -6.90
N PRO A 123 19.70 8.71 -7.92
CA PRO A 123 19.35 10.13 -7.75
C PRO A 123 17.89 10.39 -7.38
N ARG A 124 16.97 9.54 -7.88
CA ARG A 124 15.51 9.69 -7.68
C ARG A 124 14.91 8.75 -6.65
N HIS A 125 15.65 7.73 -6.23
CA HIS A 125 15.20 6.71 -5.30
C HIS A 125 16.31 6.41 -4.30
N LYS A 126 15.96 6.38 -3.02
CA LYS A 126 16.91 6.16 -1.92
C LYS A 126 16.73 4.80 -1.27
N THR A 127 15.55 4.21 -1.45
CA THR A 127 15.16 2.96 -0.81
C THR A 127 14.58 2.02 -1.84
N LEU A 128 14.95 0.74 -1.73
CA LEU A 128 14.40 -0.38 -2.47
C LEU A 128 13.71 -1.32 -1.48
N ILE A 129 12.50 -1.75 -1.84
CA ILE A 129 11.81 -2.83 -1.16
C ILE A 129 11.82 -4.04 -2.08
N TYR A 130 12.26 -5.16 -1.55
CA TYR A 130 12.16 -6.45 -2.21
C TYR A 130 11.13 -7.31 -1.48
N PHE A 131 10.11 -7.75 -2.22
CA PHE A 131 9.11 -8.70 -1.73
C PHE A 131 9.35 -10.05 -2.39
N SER A 132 9.33 -11.11 -1.59
CA SER A 132 9.37 -12.50 -2.06
C SER A 132 8.33 -13.30 -1.30
N VAL A 133 7.35 -13.86 -2.02
CA VAL A 133 6.39 -14.83 -1.47
C VAL A 133 6.73 -16.20 -2.02
N ASN A 134 6.81 -17.17 -1.12
CA ASN A 134 7.08 -18.56 -1.43
C ASN A 134 6.03 -19.44 -0.75
N PRO A 135 5.69 -20.61 -1.30
CA PRO A 135 4.96 -21.61 -0.55
C PRO A 135 5.76 -22.05 0.69
N GLU A 136 5.06 -22.37 1.79
CA GLU A 136 5.67 -22.96 3.00
C GLU A 136 6.28 -24.35 2.75
#